data_AF-A0A897MVH1-F1
#
_entry.id   AF-A0A897MVH1-F1
#
_cell.length_a   1.000
_cell.length_b   1.000
_cell.length_c   1.000
_cell.angle_alpha   90.00
_cell.angle_beta   90.00
_cell.angle_gamma   90.00
#
_symmetry.space_group_name_H-M   'P 1'
#
loop_
_entity.id
_entity.type
_entity.pdbx_description
1 polymer ?
#
loop_
_entity_poly.entity_id
_entity_poly.type
_entity_poly.pdbx_seq_one_letter_code
_entity_poly.pdbx_strand_id
1 'polypeptide(L)'
;MSKRGTDKAVDCDSEAAGDCTNCPNADTNARRRRVLTALAAGSTAAVAGCAGLFDTGEDDSQENFVSEDADENGEENGEEALAYELEFLRNEETLDIAEDEIILDAGLDADLDLPYQCEVGTCGQCVAQVNGDANDVVEMDGNEYLDDSEIEDGAFLTCVAEPRADFSMDERPDEGDSPLDDVEEAQTFAVEYLGHDTGGTTLNVPEDEELLYPALDEGWDLPYQCEVGVCGQCVAEVDGDANDVVEMDGNDYLSEEEVEDGQLLTCVAQPRDDFTLDTEP
;
A
#
# COMPACT_ATOMS: atom_id res chain seq x y z
N MET A 1 -50.77 23.48 -1.72
CA MET A 1 -50.55 24.67 -2.57
C MET A 1 -49.57 25.58 -1.85
N SER A 2 -48.27 25.42 -2.11
CA SER A 2 -47.24 26.30 -1.58
C SER A 2 -46.28 26.67 -2.70
N LYS A 3 -45.81 27.91 -2.64
CA LYS A 3 -45.46 28.78 -3.77
C LYS A 3 -44.12 28.44 -4.41
N ARG A 4 -44.06 28.59 -5.74
CA ARG A 4 -42.84 28.68 -6.55
C ARG A 4 -42.11 29.97 -6.16
N GLY A 5 -40.85 29.84 -5.75
CA GLY A 5 -39.89 30.94 -5.62
C GLY A 5 -38.97 30.89 -6.83
N THR A 6 -38.78 32.05 -7.44
CA THR A 6 -38.05 32.32 -8.68
C THR A 6 -36.53 32.19 -8.53
N ASP A 7 -35.89 31.47 -9.46
CA ASP A 7 -34.45 31.50 -9.70
C ASP A 7 -34.01 32.91 -10.10
N LYS A 8 -33.10 33.49 -9.32
CA LYS A 8 -32.28 34.63 -9.72
C LYS A 8 -30.92 34.07 -10.14
N ALA A 9 -30.65 34.07 -11.43
CA ALA A 9 -29.28 33.95 -11.94
C ALA A 9 -28.48 35.16 -11.45
N VAL A 10 -27.34 34.92 -10.82
CA VAL A 10 -26.36 35.94 -10.48
C VAL A 10 -25.39 35.99 -11.65
N ASP A 11 -25.41 37.09 -12.40
CA ASP A 11 -24.40 37.45 -13.37
C ASP A 11 -23.05 37.65 -12.65
N CYS A 12 -22.05 36.84 -12.99
CA CYS A 12 -20.65 37.10 -12.61
C CYS A 12 -20.03 38.00 -13.68
N ASP A 13 -20.02 39.30 -13.38
CA ASP A 13 -19.24 40.31 -14.11
C ASP A 13 -17.76 40.07 -13.81
N SER A 14 -17.00 39.79 -14.87
CA SER A 14 -15.54 39.74 -14.86
C SER A 14 -14.98 41.11 -14.52
N GLU A 15 -14.07 41.20 -13.55
CA GLU A 15 -12.99 42.21 -13.37
C GLU A 15 -12.78 42.55 -11.89
N ALA A 16 -12.02 41.72 -11.16
CA ALA A 16 -11.15 42.16 -10.05
C ALA A 16 -10.31 40.98 -9.55
N ALA A 17 -9.00 41.20 -9.48
CA ALA A 17 -8.06 40.31 -8.81
C ALA A 17 -8.26 40.35 -7.29
N GLY A 18 -8.18 39.18 -6.65
CA GLY A 18 -7.99 39.06 -5.20
C GLY A 18 -9.00 38.16 -4.51
N ASP A 19 -8.46 37.11 -3.87
CA ASP A 19 -9.07 36.28 -2.82
C ASP A 19 -10.15 35.26 -3.26
N CYS A 20 -9.72 34.00 -3.39
CA CYS A 20 -10.58 32.85 -3.67
C CYS A 20 -10.90 32.05 -2.39
N THR A 21 -10.95 32.69 -1.22
CA THR A 21 -11.35 32.01 0.01
C THR A 21 -12.85 32.14 0.15
N ASN A 22 -13.58 31.09 -0.25
CA ASN A 22 -14.99 30.77 0.02
C ASN A 22 -15.86 30.58 -1.23
N CYS A 23 -15.63 29.47 -1.95
CA CYS A 23 -16.68 28.84 -2.76
C CYS A 23 -17.24 27.63 -2.00
N PRO A 24 -18.55 27.56 -1.72
CA PRO A 24 -19.16 26.39 -1.12
C PRO A 24 -19.31 25.26 -2.16
N ASN A 25 -18.77 24.09 -1.81
CA ASN A 25 -18.92 22.82 -2.53
C ASN A 25 -20.39 22.45 -2.72
N ALA A 26 -20.75 22.03 -3.93
CA ALA A 26 -22.00 21.36 -4.23
C ALA A 26 -21.76 20.15 -5.16
N ASP A 27 -21.70 18.99 -4.52
CA ASP A 27 -22.20 17.68 -4.93
C ASP A 27 -21.96 17.14 -6.35
N THR A 28 -21.08 16.14 -6.37
CA THR A 28 -21.33 14.74 -6.77
C THR A 28 -22.36 14.43 -7.87
N ASN A 29 -21.89 13.57 -8.78
CA ASN A 29 -22.66 12.56 -9.51
C ASN A 29 -23.35 12.99 -10.82
N ALA A 30 -22.59 13.05 -11.92
CA ALA A 30 -23.14 12.82 -13.26
C ALA A 30 -22.12 12.37 -14.32
N ARG A 31 -22.16 11.06 -14.58
CA ARG A 31 -22.12 10.44 -15.93
C ARG A 31 -20.76 10.18 -16.56
N ARG A 32 -20.24 8.97 -16.27
CA ARG A 32 -19.62 8.08 -17.25
C ARG A 32 -20.51 7.96 -18.51
N ARG A 33 -19.96 8.23 -19.70
CA ARG A 33 -20.48 7.72 -20.98
C ARG A 33 -19.37 7.54 -22.00
N ARG A 34 -19.05 6.26 -22.23
CA ARG A 34 -18.33 5.73 -23.41
C ARG A 34 -18.91 6.29 -24.71
N VAL A 35 -18.05 6.68 -25.65
CA VAL A 35 -18.32 6.57 -27.09
C VAL A 35 -17.02 6.22 -27.83
N LEU A 36 -16.87 4.94 -28.18
CA LEU A 36 -16.08 4.52 -29.34
C LEU A 36 -16.97 4.73 -30.58
N THR A 37 -16.52 5.46 -31.59
CA THR A 37 -17.00 5.27 -32.97
C THR A 37 -15.93 5.69 -33.98
N ALA A 38 -15.56 4.73 -34.81
CA ALA A 38 -14.62 4.82 -35.92
C ALA A 38 -15.08 5.78 -37.03
N LEU A 39 -14.12 6.45 -37.69
CA LEU A 39 -14.27 6.98 -39.04
C LEU A 39 -12.99 6.72 -39.85
N ALA A 40 -13.12 5.80 -40.80
CA ALA A 40 -12.21 5.63 -41.91
C ALA A 40 -12.47 6.73 -42.96
N ALA A 41 -11.41 7.42 -43.38
CA ALA A 41 -11.25 8.07 -44.68
C ALA A 41 -9.73 8.22 -44.87
N GLY A 42 -9.06 7.55 -45.80
CA GLY A 42 -9.34 7.58 -47.23
C GLY A 42 -8.72 8.85 -47.82
N SER A 43 -7.41 8.85 -48.08
CA SER A 43 -6.77 9.86 -48.93
C SER A 43 -5.56 9.24 -49.64
N THR A 44 -5.81 8.88 -50.89
CA THR A 44 -4.81 8.56 -51.91
C THR A 44 -4.09 9.85 -52.34
N ALA A 45 -2.76 9.85 -52.34
CA ALA A 45 -1.97 10.78 -53.14
C ALA A 45 -1.01 9.98 -54.01
N ALA A 46 -1.42 9.77 -55.26
CA ALA A 46 -0.55 9.33 -56.33
C ALA A 46 0.24 10.54 -56.85
N VAL A 47 1.57 10.47 -56.82
CA VAL A 47 2.42 11.22 -57.76
C VAL A 47 3.28 10.22 -58.52
N ALA A 48 2.94 10.06 -59.78
CA ALA A 48 3.65 9.25 -60.74
C ALA A 48 4.92 9.97 -61.20
N GLY A 49 6.04 9.24 -61.15
CA GLY A 49 6.89 9.02 -62.31
C GLY A 49 7.77 10.17 -62.81
N CYS A 50 9.07 9.98 -62.61
CA CYS A 50 10.05 10.14 -63.69
C CYS A 50 11.04 8.97 -63.60
N ALA A 51 10.95 8.07 -64.58
CA ALA A 51 11.84 6.93 -64.74
C ALA A 51 13.20 7.40 -65.31
N GLY A 52 14.26 6.96 -64.62
CA GLY A 52 15.53 6.44 -65.12
C GLY A 52 16.35 7.23 -66.14
N LEU A 53 17.64 7.45 -65.84
CA LEU A 53 18.76 7.21 -66.77
C LEU A 53 20.14 7.43 -66.11
N PHE A 54 21.04 6.43 -66.27
CA PHE A 54 22.52 6.44 -66.13
C PHE A 54 23.10 6.46 -64.69
N ASP A 55 24.18 5.77 -64.32
CA ASP A 55 25.16 4.89 -64.97
C ASP A 55 25.87 4.08 -63.86
N THR A 56 26.55 3.02 -64.26
CA THR A 56 27.22 1.95 -63.51
C THR A 56 28.25 2.34 -62.43
N GLY A 57 28.36 1.48 -61.41
CA GLY A 57 29.52 1.38 -60.52
C GLY A 57 29.37 0.23 -59.53
N GLU A 58 30.05 -0.88 -59.82
CA GLU A 58 30.21 -2.08 -58.99
C GLU A 58 30.70 -1.82 -57.54
N ASP A 59 30.12 -2.53 -56.55
CA ASP A 59 30.78 -3.17 -55.37
C ASP A 59 29.70 -4.01 -54.64
N ASP A 60 29.64 -5.34 -54.86
CA ASP A 60 30.11 -6.37 -53.92
C ASP A 60 29.69 -6.11 -52.46
N SER A 61 28.57 -6.66 -51.98
CA SER A 61 28.64 -7.96 -51.32
C SER A 61 27.22 -8.49 -51.05
N GLN A 62 27.01 -9.74 -51.44
CA GLN A 62 25.86 -10.56 -51.04
C GLN A 62 26.08 -11.01 -49.61
N GLU A 63 25.16 -10.69 -48.70
CA GLU A 63 24.84 -11.56 -47.56
C GLU A 63 23.31 -11.57 -47.46
N ASN A 64 22.73 -12.67 -47.92
CA ASN A 64 21.32 -12.98 -47.85
C ASN A 64 21.21 -14.13 -46.85
N PHE A 65 20.74 -13.85 -45.63
CA PHE A 65 20.28 -14.88 -44.72
C PHE A 65 18.99 -14.38 -44.07
N VAL A 66 17.89 -14.58 -44.78
CA VAL A 66 16.58 -14.68 -44.16
C VAL A 66 16.27 -16.17 -44.12
N SER A 67 16.12 -16.70 -42.92
CA SER A 67 15.35 -17.90 -42.66
C SER A 67 14.51 -17.58 -41.44
N GLU A 68 13.21 -17.50 -41.68
CA GLU A 68 12.16 -17.49 -40.68
C GLU A 68 12.33 -18.64 -39.67
N ASP A 69 12.31 -18.30 -38.38
CA ASP A 69 11.78 -19.07 -37.24
C ASP A 69 11.54 -17.97 -36.17
N ALA A 70 10.35 -17.42 -35.95
CA ALA A 70 9.15 -18.04 -35.39
C ALA A 70 9.41 -18.79 -34.08
N ASP A 71 9.96 -18.09 -33.08
CA ASP A 71 9.79 -18.46 -31.67
C ASP A 71 8.86 -17.44 -31.00
N GLU A 72 7.55 -17.59 -31.29
CA GLU A 72 6.51 -17.30 -30.31
C GLU A 72 6.56 -18.43 -29.28
N ASN A 73 7.35 -18.26 -28.23
CA ASN A 73 7.29 -19.01 -26.96
C ASN A 73 8.00 -18.17 -25.90
N GLY A 74 7.34 -17.09 -25.47
CA GLY A 74 7.53 -16.57 -24.12
C GLY A 74 6.47 -17.25 -23.28
N GLU A 75 6.83 -18.37 -22.66
CA GLU A 75 5.99 -19.09 -21.72
C GLU A 75 5.32 -18.09 -20.75
N GLU A 76 4.01 -18.14 -20.72
CA GLU A 76 3.16 -17.48 -19.73
C GLU A 76 3.40 -18.21 -18.40
N ASN A 77 4.50 -17.87 -17.72
CA ASN A 77 4.62 -18.12 -16.29
C ASN A 77 3.83 -17.01 -15.61
N GLY A 78 2.52 -17.24 -15.50
CA GLY A 78 1.73 -16.59 -14.46
C GLY A 78 2.18 -17.13 -13.11
N GLU A 79 3.37 -16.73 -12.68
CA GLU A 79 3.61 -16.52 -11.26
C GLU A 79 2.64 -15.41 -10.88
N GLU A 80 1.78 -15.67 -9.90
CA GLU A 80 0.88 -14.63 -9.40
C GLU A 80 1.78 -13.58 -8.76
N ALA A 81 2.12 -12.53 -9.53
CA ALA A 81 2.95 -11.44 -9.06
C ALA A 81 2.28 -10.88 -7.80
N LEU A 82 2.93 -11.10 -6.66
CA LEU A 82 2.49 -10.52 -5.41
C LEU A 82 2.77 -9.03 -5.52
N ALA A 83 1.74 -8.23 -5.27
CA ALA A 83 1.86 -6.78 -5.17
C ALA A 83 1.75 -6.41 -3.70
N TYR A 84 2.57 -5.46 -3.29
CA TYR A 84 2.61 -4.93 -1.93
C TYR A 84 2.16 -3.48 -1.92
N GLU A 85 1.45 -3.09 -0.86
CA GLU A 85 0.98 -1.73 -0.65
C GLU A 85 2.07 -0.91 0.06
N LEU A 86 2.63 0.08 -0.63
CA LEU A 86 3.70 0.94 -0.12
C LEU A 86 3.21 2.36 0.05
N GLU A 87 3.37 2.92 1.26
CA GLU A 87 3.00 4.30 1.57
C GLU A 87 4.23 5.23 1.55
N PHE A 88 4.16 6.25 0.69
CA PHE A 88 5.16 7.31 0.53
C PHE A 88 4.77 8.51 1.40
N LEU A 89 5.33 8.59 2.60
CA LEU A 89 4.84 9.50 3.64
C LEU A 89 4.94 10.98 3.27
N ARG A 90 5.99 11.41 2.55
CA ARG A 90 6.11 12.84 2.19
C ARG A 90 5.37 13.22 0.92
N ASN A 91 5.13 12.26 0.04
CA ASN A 91 4.26 12.44 -1.11
C ASN A 91 2.76 12.27 -0.75
N GLU A 92 2.45 11.75 0.45
CA GLU A 92 1.09 11.48 0.93
C GLU A 92 0.31 10.57 -0.04
N GLU A 93 1.00 9.59 -0.64
CA GLU A 93 0.46 8.71 -1.67
C GLU A 93 0.84 7.24 -1.38
N THR A 94 -0.04 6.32 -1.78
CA THR A 94 0.12 4.87 -1.59
C THR A 94 0.07 4.19 -2.95
N LEU A 95 1.01 3.29 -3.21
CA LEU A 95 1.13 2.56 -4.47
C LEU A 95 1.14 1.05 -4.24
N ASP A 96 0.46 0.32 -5.13
CA ASP A 96 0.61 -1.13 -5.26
C ASP A 96 1.82 -1.42 -6.17
N ILE A 97 2.91 -1.95 -5.61
CA ILE A 97 4.16 -2.25 -6.35
C ILE A 97 4.37 -3.76 -6.40
N ALA A 98 4.69 -4.30 -7.58
CA ALA A 98 4.95 -5.73 -7.73
C ALA A 98 6.27 -6.14 -7.04
N GLU A 99 6.34 -7.39 -6.57
CA GLU A 99 7.52 -7.94 -5.88
C GLU A 99 8.79 -7.97 -6.76
N ASP A 100 8.64 -7.92 -8.09
CA ASP A 100 9.73 -7.89 -9.08
C ASP A 100 9.96 -6.48 -9.69
N GLU A 101 9.37 -5.45 -9.09
CA GLU A 101 9.45 -4.07 -9.54
C GLU A 101 10.30 -3.21 -8.59
N ILE A 102 11.18 -2.39 -9.17
CA ILE A 102 12.03 -1.47 -8.41
C ILE A 102 11.19 -0.32 -7.86
N ILE A 103 11.29 -0.09 -6.55
CA ILE A 103 10.48 0.91 -5.83
C ILE A 103 10.65 2.33 -6.42
N LEU A 104 11.88 2.72 -6.78
CA LEU A 104 12.13 4.02 -7.42
C LEU A 104 11.38 4.14 -8.76
N ASP A 105 11.43 3.10 -9.61
CA ASP A 105 10.84 3.15 -10.95
C ASP A 105 9.32 3.26 -10.86
N ALA A 106 8.70 2.45 -10.00
CA ALA A 106 7.26 2.51 -9.73
C ALA A 106 6.81 3.89 -9.22
N GLY A 107 7.57 4.48 -8.29
CA GLY A 107 7.27 5.82 -7.78
C GLY A 107 7.43 6.92 -8.83
N LEU A 108 8.46 6.83 -9.69
CA LEU A 108 8.64 7.79 -10.79
C LEU A 108 7.55 7.66 -11.87
N ASP A 109 7.10 6.44 -12.17
CA ASP A 109 6.00 6.19 -13.10
C ASP A 109 4.65 6.69 -12.56
N ALA A 110 4.51 6.78 -11.24
CA ALA A 110 3.40 7.45 -10.56
C ALA A 110 3.55 8.99 -10.45
N ASP A 111 4.59 9.57 -11.06
CA ASP A 111 4.92 11.02 -10.99
C ASP A 111 5.24 11.51 -9.54
N LEU A 112 5.74 10.64 -8.65
CA LEU A 112 6.17 11.01 -7.29
C LEU A 112 7.50 11.77 -7.27
N ASP A 113 7.66 12.69 -6.31
CA ASP A 113 8.89 13.45 -6.10
C ASP A 113 9.88 12.65 -5.23
N LEU A 114 10.63 11.77 -5.87
CA LEU A 114 11.66 10.93 -5.23
C LEU A 114 13.07 11.47 -5.49
N PRO A 115 13.97 11.48 -4.49
CA PRO A 115 15.37 11.84 -4.71
C PRO A 115 16.12 10.67 -5.38
N TYR A 116 16.84 10.95 -6.47
CA TYR A 116 17.71 9.97 -7.14
C TYR A 116 18.82 10.65 -7.95
N GLN A 117 19.84 9.89 -8.34
CA GLN A 117 20.90 10.41 -9.21
C GLN A 117 21.59 9.36 -10.07
N CYS A 118 21.96 8.19 -9.51
CA CYS A 118 22.79 7.22 -10.23
C CYS A 118 22.06 5.95 -10.68
N GLU A 119 20.95 5.58 -10.03
CA GLU A 119 20.13 4.39 -10.36
C GLU A 119 20.92 3.07 -10.36
N VAL A 120 22.02 2.99 -9.61
CA VAL A 120 22.90 1.81 -9.57
C VAL A 120 23.42 1.47 -8.17
N GLY A 121 22.82 2.03 -7.12
CA GLY A 121 23.14 1.64 -5.74
C GLY A 121 24.45 2.19 -5.15
N THR A 122 25.14 3.13 -5.82
CA THR A 122 26.48 3.62 -5.37
C THR A 122 26.48 5.03 -4.76
N CYS A 123 25.53 5.91 -5.10
CA CYS A 123 25.64 7.34 -4.74
C CYS A 123 24.91 7.75 -3.45
N GLY A 124 24.01 6.92 -2.93
CA GLY A 124 23.25 7.22 -1.71
C GLY A 124 22.27 8.39 -1.82
N GLN A 125 21.87 8.81 -3.02
CA GLN A 125 20.86 9.87 -3.19
C GLN A 125 19.42 9.33 -3.13
N CYS A 126 19.25 8.03 -3.37
CA CYS A 126 17.96 7.33 -3.32
C CYS A 126 17.72 6.69 -1.94
N VAL A 127 18.33 7.23 -0.88
CA VAL A 127 18.18 6.68 0.47
C VAL A 127 16.80 7.01 0.98
N ALA A 128 16.05 5.98 1.33
CA ALA A 128 14.80 6.06 2.07
C ALA A 128 14.98 5.36 3.42
N GLN A 129 14.03 5.61 4.32
CA GLN A 129 14.01 5.01 5.64
C GLN A 129 12.65 4.32 5.87
N VAL A 130 12.69 3.16 6.49
CA VAL A 130 11.53 2.50 7.11
C VAL A 130 11.70 2.48 8.62
N ASN A 131 10.61 2.16 9.28
CA ASN A 131 10.60 1.77 10.68
C ASN A 131 11.07 0.30 10.81
N GLY A 132 12.00 0.03 11.72
CA GLY A 132 12.61 -1.30 11.89
C GLY A 132 13.78 -1.62 10.93
N ASP A 133 14.11 -2.90 10.77
CA ASP A 133 15.19 -3.36 9.86
C ASP A 133 14.67 -3.37 8.42
N ALA A 134 15.39 -2.73 7.50
CA ALA A 134 14.96 -2.66 6.11
C ALA A 134 14.92 -4.04 5.40
N ASN A 135 15.73 -5.02 5.85
CA ASN A 135 15.72 -6.37 5.28
C ASN A 135 14.42 -7.14 5.53
N ASP A 136 13.61 -6.70 6.50
CA ASP A 136 12.33 -7.36 6.80
C ASP A 136 11.25 -7.01 5.75
N VAL A 137 11.41 -5.88 5.05
CA VAL A 137 10.39 -5.31 4.15
C VAL A 137 10.86 -5.14 2.71
N VAL A 138 12.17 -5.05 2.45
CA VAL A 138 12.73 -4.91 1.10
C VAL A 138 13.92 -5.85 0.86
N GLU A 139 14.10 -6.26 -0.39
CA GLU A 139 15.33 -6.90 -0.87
C GLU A 139 16.12 -5.91 -1.73
N MET A 140 17.41 -5.72 -1.44
CA MET A 140 18.29 -4.80 -2.18
C MET A 140 19.32 -5.54 -3.02
N ASP A 141 19.23 -5.43 -4.34
CA ASP A 141 20.19 -6.00 -5.29
C ASP A 141 21.14 -4.95 -5.86
N GLY A 142 22.33 -4.83 -5.25
CA GLY A 142 23.38 -3.92 -5.72
C GLY A 142 23.65 -2.72 -4.81
N ASN A 143 23.24 -2.79 -3.54
CA ASN A 143 23.69 -1.83 -2.55
C ASN A 143 25.23 -1.88 -2.40
N GLU A 144 25.90 -0.78 -2.74
CA GLU A 144 27.33 -0.56 -2.49
C GLU A 144 27.59 0.68 -1.60
N TYR A 145 26.53 1.32 -1.10
CA TYR A 145 26.61 2.58 -0.37
C TYR A 145 26.35 2.42 1.13
N LEU A 146 25.29 1.72 1.52
CA LEU A 146 24.89 1.53 2.92
C LEU A 146 25.64 0.36 3.54
N ASP A 147 26.13 0.54 4.76
CA ASP A 147 26.68 -0.54 5.58
C ASP A 147 25.55 -1.32 6.31
N ASP A 148 25.81 -2.57 6.71
CA ASP A 148 24.81 -3.45 7.35
C ASP A 148 24.07 -2.77 8.53
N SER A 149 24.77 -1.98 9.36
CA SER A 149 24.15 -1.30 10.49
C SER A 149 23.15 -0.23 10.07
N GLU A 150 23.38 0.46 8.95
CA GLU A 150 22.43 1.46 8.45
C GLU A 150 21.16 0.78 7.94
N ILE A 151 21.29 -0.44 7.40
CA ILE A 151 20.17 -1.26 6.94
C ILE A 151 19.38 -1.81 8.13
N GLU A 152 20.09 -2.29 9.17
CA GLU A 152 19.50 -2.71 10.45
C GLU A 152 18.75 -1.55 11.15
N ASP A 153 19.20 -0.30 10.95
CA ASP A 153 18.52 0.91 11.43
C ASP A 153 17.39 1.38 10.49
N GLY A 154 17.09 0.64 9.41
CA GLY A 154 15.95 0.89 8.51
C GLY A 154 16.25 1.69 7.25
N ALA A 155 17.52 2.00 6.95
CA ALA A 155 17.88 2.71 5.73
C ALA A 155 18.03 1.75 4.54
N PHE A 156 17.53 2.15 3.36
CA PHE A 156 17.65 1.36 2.14
C PHE A 156 17.69 2.25 0.89
N LEU A 157 18.03 1.66 -0.25
CA LEU A 157 18.16 2.36 -1.53
C LEU A 157 16.99 2.02 -2.45
N THR A 158 16.04 2.94 -2.62
CA THR A 158 14.84 2.74 -3.46
C THR A 158 15.17 2.38 -4.91
N CYS A 159 16.35 2.78 -5.39
CA CYS A 159 16.79 2.57 -6.76
C CYS A 159 17.35 1.17 -7.07
N VAL A 160 17.52 0.33 -6.05
CA VAL A 160 17.94 -1.07 -6.20
C VAL A 160 17.15 -1.99 -5.26
N ALA A 161 16.00 -1.53 -4.78
CA ALA A 161 15.17 -2.24 -3.82
C ALA A 161 13.87 -2.71 -4.45
N GLU A 162 13.50 -3.94 -4.11
CA GLU A 162 12.24 -4.61 -4.46
C GLU A 162 11.45 -4.89 -3.16
N PRO A 163 10.11 -4.70 -3.14
CA PRO A 163 9.31 -4.89 -1.94
C PRO A 163 9.08 -6.37 -1.59
N ARG A 164 9.00 -6.69 -0.29
CA ARG A 164 8.73 -8.03 0.24
C ARG A 164 7.56 -8.09 1.24
N ALA A 165 7.08 -6.93 1.67
CA ALA A 165 5.93 -6.76 2.55
C ALA A 165 5.28 -5.39 2.29
N ASP A 166 4.12 -5.16 2.89
CA ASP A 166 3.47 -3.85 2.94
C ASP A 166 4.15 -2.99 4.02
N PHE A 167 4.44 -1.71 3.72
CA PHE A 167 5.09 -0.81 4.68
C PHE A 167 4.96 0.67 4.30
N SER A 168 5.22 1.54 5.27
CA SER A 168 5.34 2.99 5.08
C SER A 168 6.80 3.42 5.17
N MET A 169 7.21 4.36 4.33
CA MET A 169 8.59 4.85 4.29
C MET A 169 8.69 6.37 4.21
N ASP A 170 9.80 6.91 4.74
CA ASP A 170 10.26 8.27 4.47
C ASP A 170 11.27 8.25 3.31
N GLU A 171 10.87 8.80 2.17
CA GLU A 171 11.69 8.93 0.97
C GLU A 171 12.82 9.96 1.07
N ARG A 172 12.86 10.78 2.15
CA ARG A 172 13.84 11.85 2.40
C ARG A 172 14.17 11.97 3.89
N PRO A 173 14.80 10.96 4.51
CA PRO A 173 15.10 10.96 5.95
C PRO A 173 16.05 12.08 6.39
N ASP A 174 16.79 12.69 5.47
CA ASP A 174 17.68 13.83 5.76
C ASP A 174 16.96 15.20 5.82
N GLU A 175 15.66 15.28 5.49
CA GLU A 175 14.89 16.52 5.49
C GLU A 175 14.00 16.71 6.73
N GLY A 176 14.42 17.51 7.70
CA GLY A 176 13.53 17.95 8.80
C GLY A 176 13.24 16.87 9.85
N ASP A 177 12.04 16.91 10.43
CA ASP A 177 11.54 15.87 11.34
C ASP A 177 10.99 14.70 10.48
N SER A 178 11.24 13.46 10.90
CA SER A 178 10.83 12.28 10.14
C SER A 178 9.33 12.05 10.32
N PRO A 179 8.53 11.92 9.24
CA PRO A 179 7.13 11.53 9.34
C PRO A 179 6.97 10.11 9.90
N LEU A 180 8.01 9.26 9.86
CA LEU A 180 7.99 7.92 10.45
C LEU A 180 7.78 7.93 11.96
N ASP A 181 8.18 9.02 12.65
CA ASP A 181 7.92 9.17 14.09
C ASP A 181 6.40 9.28 14.40
N ASP A 182 5.60 9.70 13.41
CA ASP A 182 4.14 9.78 13.51
C ASP A 182 3.44 8.49 13.02
N VAL A 183 4.17 7.58 12.37
CA VAL A 183 3.69 6.25 11.99
C VAL A 183 4.07 5.30 13.11
N GLU A 184 3.16 5.10 14.06
CA GLU A 184 3.39 4.16 15.17
C GLU A 184 3.63 2.77 14.58
N GLU A 185 4.82 2.22 14.80
CA GLU A 185 5.12 0.81 14.55
C GLU A 185 4.17 -0.02 15.42
N ALA A 186 3.11 -0.52 14.81
CA ALA A 186 2.22 -1.45 15.49
C ALA A 186 3.02 -2.72 15.80
N GLN A 187 3.52 -2.87 17.03
CA GLN A 187 4.17 -4.11 17.43
C GLN A 187 3.15 -5.24 17.33
N THR A 188 3.48 -6.32 16.65
CA THR A 188 2.63 -7.51 16.63
C THR A 188 3.01 -8.46 17.75
N PHE A 189 2.00 -8.96 18.45
CA PHE A 189 2.16 -9.96 19.51
C PHE A 189 1.57 -11.30 19.10
N ALA A 190 2.22 -12.39 19.50
CA ALA A 190 1.77 -13.74 19.24
C ALA A 190 0.72 -14.16 20.27
N VAL A 191 -0.54 -14.21 19.87
CA VAL A 191 -1.67 -14.60 20.72
C VAL A 191 -2.14 -16.00 20.35
N GLU A 192 -2.05 -16.95 21.28
CA GLU A 192 -2.55 -18.31 21.11
C GLU A 192 -3.99 -18.42 21.59
N TYR A 193 -4.93 -18.57 20.66
CA TYR A 193 -6.34 -18.72 21.00
C TYR A 193 -6.68 -20.19 21.27
N LEU A 194 -7.32 -20.49 22.40
CA LEU A 194 -7.83 -21.80 22.84
C LEU A 194 -9.37 -21.76 22.89
N GLY A 195 -10.05 -22.90 22.65
CA GLY A 195 -11.52 -22.99 22.82
C GLY A 195 -12.35 -23.31 21.56
N HIS A 196 -11.87 -24.20 20.68
CA HIS A 196 -12.76 -24.81 19.68
C HIS A 196 -12.40 -26.27 19.39
N ASP A 197 -13.34 -27.02 18.81
CA ASP A 197 -13.30 -28.45 18.46
C ASP A 197 -12.03 -28.91 17.68
N THR A 198 -11.19 -27.97 17.23
CA THR A 198 -10.00 -28.16 16.38
C THR A 198 -8.64 -27.96 17.08
N GLY A 199 -8.59 -27.51 18.33
CA GLY A 199 -7.32 -27.19 19.01
C GLY A 199 -6.77 -25.81 18.60
N GLY A 200 -6.11 -25.13 19.53
CA GLY A 200 -5.76 -23.72 19.40
C GLY A 200 -4.84 -23.37 18.23
N THR A 201 -4.87 -22.10 17.82
CA THR A 201 -3.99 -21.52 16.78
C THR A 201 -3.38 -20.23 17.31
N THR A 202 -2.14 -19.97 16.91
CA THR A 202 -1.42 -18.73 17.22
C THR A 202 -1.58 -17.74 16.07
N LEU A 203 -2.06 -16.54 16.38
CA LEU A 203 -2.19 -15.43 15.44
C LEU A 203 -1.23 -14.31 15.87
N ASN A 204 -0.64 -13.62 14.89
CA ASN A 204 0.11 -12.40 15.16
C ASN A 204 -0.87 -11.23 15.09
N VAL A 205 -1.08 -10.54 16.20
CA VAL A 205 -2.05 -9.45 16.32
C VAL A 205 -1.30 -8.15 16.59
N PRO A 206 -1.46 -7.10 15.77
CA PRO A 206 -0.87 -5.79 16.02
C PRO A 206 -1.43 -5.14 17.29
N GLU A 207 -0.61 -4.32 17.97
CA GLU A 207 -0.94 -3.71 19.26
C GLU A 207 -2.10 -2.71 19.20
N ASP A 208 -2.45 -2.21 18.02
CA ASP A 208 -3.57 -1.31 17.79
C ASP A 208 -4.86 -2.04 17.37
N GLU A 209 -4.81 -3.35 17.10
CA GLU A 209 -5.96 -4.15 16.68
C GLU A 209 -6.60 -4.92 17.84
N GLU A 210 -7.94 -4.96 17.88
CA GLU A 210 -8.67 -5.71 18.89
C GLU A 210 -8.66 -7.23 18.60
N LEU A 211 -8.40 -8.04 19.64
CA LEU A 211 -8.30 -9.51 19.58
C LEU A 211 -9.50 -10.22 18.91
N LEU A 212 -10.66 -9.57 18.82
CA LEU A 212 -11.83 -10.15 18.16
C LEU A 212 -11.62 -10.31 16.65
N TYR A 213 -11.12 -9.29 15.95
CA TYR A 213 -11.14 -9.28 14.48
C TYR A 213 -10.17 -10.28 13.82
N PRO A 214 -8.91 -10.41 14.26
CA PRO A 214 -7.99 -11.41 13.70
C PRO A 214 -8.55 -12.83 13.77
N ALA A 215 -9.25 -13.14 14.85
CA ALA A 215 -9.86 -14.44 15.02
C ALA A 215 -11.10 -14.62 14.11
N LEU A 216 -11.94 -13.59 13.93
CA LEU A 216 -13.06 -13.64 12.99
C LEU A 216 -12.59 -13.80 11.53
N ASP A 217 -11.50 -13.16 11.14
CA ASP A 217 -10.93 -13.23 9.79
C ASP A 217 -10.35 -14.62 9.48
N GLU A 218 -9.76 -15.28 10.48
CA GLU A 218 -9.39 -16.69 10.41
C GLU A 218 -10.61 -17.64 10.42
N GLY A 219 -11.82 -17.09 10.54
CA GLY A 219 -13.08 -17.81 10.48
C GLY A 219 -13.53 -18.43 11.81
N TRP A 220 -13.05 -17.90 12.94
CA TRP A 220 -13.42 -18.38 14.27
C TRP A 220 -14.80 -17.84 14.66
N ASP A 221 -15.58 -18.67 15.36
CA ASP A 221 -16.93 -18.31 15.84
C ASP A 221 -16.84 -17.82 17.29
N LEU A 222 -16.24 -16.65 17.52
CA LEU A 222 -16.24 -16.05 18.85
C LEU A 222 -17.63 -15.48 19.18
N PRO A 223 -18.08 -15.57 20.45
CA PRO A 223 -19.31 -14.92 20.86
C PRO A 223 -19.11 -13.40 20.93
N TYR A 224 -19.77 -12.63 20.06
CA TYR A 224 -19.79 -11.17 20.16
C TYR A 224 -21.19 -10.61 19.81
N GLN A 225 -21.45 -9.36 20.20
CA GLN A 225 -22.74 -8.72 19.91
C GLN A 225 -22.65 -7.20 19.76
N CYS A 226 -21.93 -6.53 20.67
CA CYS A 226 -21.96 -5.08 20.76
C CYS A 226 -20.69 -4.38 20.28
N GLU A 227 -19.54 -5.06 20.30
CA GLU A 227 -18.24 -4.52 19.81
C GLU A 227 -17.82 -3.19 20.47
N VAL A 228 -18.30 -2.93 21.68
CA VAL A 228 -18.05 -1.67 22.41
C VAL A 228 -17.79 -1.89 23.90
N GLY A 229 -17.54 -3.12 24.33
CA GLY A 229 -17.17 -3.43 25.72
C GLY A 229 -18.27 -3.30 26.79
N VAL A 230 -19.54 -3.10 26.43
CA VAL A 230 -20.66 -2.92 27.39
C VAL A 230 -21.49 -4.18 27.69
N CYS A 231 -21.45 -5.18 26.81
CA CYS A 231 -22.39 -6.31 26.84
C CYS A 231 -21.83 -7.62 27.41
N GLY A 232 -20.51 -7.75 27.51
CA GLY A 232 -19.85 -8.94 28.08
C GLY A 232 -20.09 -10.26 27.33
N GLN A 233 -20.41 -10.22 26.03
CA GLN A 233 -20.51 -11.45 25.23
C GLN A 233 -19.14 -11.94 24.75
N CYS A 234 -18.23 -11.00 24.49
CA CYS A 234 -16.88 -11.24 23.99
C CYS A 234 -15.87 -11.60 25.11
N VAL A 235 -16.36 -12.15 26.23
CA VAL A 235 -15.52 -12.48 27.40
C VAL A 235 -14.64 -13.68 27.08
N ALA A 236 -13.37 -13.55 27.38
CA ALA A 236 -12.35 -14.58 27.33
C ALA A 236 -11.47 -14.50 28.58
N GLU A 237 -10.62 -15.50 28.81
CA GLU A 237 -9.77 -15.62 30.00
C GLU A 237 -8.30 -15.85 29.62
N VAL A 238 -7.37 -15.32 30.42
CA VAL A 238 -5.93 -15.55 30.30
C VAL A 238 -5.36 -16.08 31.60
N ASP A 239 -4.19 -16.74 31.55
CA ASP A 239 -3.51 -17.19 32.77
C ASP A 239 -2.83 -16.01 33.47
N GLY A 240 -3.43 -15.50 34.56
CA GLY A 240 -2.89 -14.39 35.34
C GLY A 240 -3.78 -13.16 35.33
N ASP A 241 -3.20 -11.98 35.57
CA ASP A 241 -3.90 -10.69 35.50
C ASP A 241 -3.97 -10.26 34.03
N ALA A 242 -5.16 -9.98 33.51
CA ALA A 242 -5.30 -9.57 32.12
C ALA A 242 -4.59 -8.22 31.82
N ASN A 243 -4.43 -7.33 32.80
CA ASN A 243 -3.71 -6.06 32.62
C ASN A 243 -2.21 -6.25 32.35
N ASP A 244 -1.65 -7.42 32.64
CA ASP A 244 -0.23 -7.70 32.37
C ASP A 244 0.04 -7.96 30.87
N VAL A 245 -1.00 -8.34 30.11
CA VAL A 245 -0.87 -8.82 28.72
C VAL A 245 -1.74 -8.07 27.71
N VAL A 246 -2.80 -7.37 28.16
CA VAL A 246 -3.68 -6.58 27.29
C VAL A 246 -4.01 -5.22 27.89
N GLU A 247 -4.34 -4.28 27.01
CA GLU A 247 -4.98 -3.01 27.36
C GLU A 247 -6.45 -3.02 26.92
N MET A 248 -7.34 -2.48 27.76
CA MET A 248 -8.78 -2.49 27.52
C MET A 248 -9.44 -1.12 27.78
N ASP A 249 -9.16 -0.13 26.93
CA ASP A 249 -9.74 1.22 27.03
C ASP A 249 -11.28 1.25 26.99
N GLY A 250 -11.90 0.26 26.35
CA GLY A 250 -13.36 0.16 26.19
C GLY A 250 -14.09 -0.68 27.26
N ASN A 251 -13.41 -1.17 28.31
CA ASN A 251 -14.06 -2.06 29.27
C ASN A 251 -15.02 -1.32 30.23
N ASP A 252 -16.32 -1.44 29.96
CA ASP A 252 -17.42 -0.95 30.80
C ASP A 252 -18.20 -2.08 31.50
N TYR A 253 -17.82 -3.35 31.27
CA TYR A 253 -18.57 -4.52 31.74
C TYR A 253 -17.88 -5.26 32.89
N LEU A 254 -16.59 -5.56 32.77
CA LEU A 254 -15.82 -6.29 33.77
C LEU A 254 -15.36 -5.35 34.88
N SER A 255 -15.47 -5.80 36.13
CA SER A 255 -14.88 -5.11 37.26
C SER A 255 -13.36 -5.29 37.32
N GLU A 256 -12.66 -4.40 38.03
CA GLU A 256 -11.21 -4.50 38.21
C GLU A 256 -10.79 -5.87 38.79
N GLU A 257 -11.58 -6.45 39.71
CA GLU A 257 -11.32 -7.78 40.29
C GLU A 257 -11.44 -8.91 39.25
N GLU A 258 -12.42 -8.81 38.34
CA GLU A 258 -12.59 -9.80 37.26
C GLU A 258 -11.44 -9.72 36.25
N VAL A 259 -10.91 -8.53 35.99
CA VAL A 259 -9.73 -8.34 35.13
C VAL A 259 -8.46 -8.86 35.80
N GLU A 260 -8.28 -8.59 37.10
CA GLU A 260 -7.17 -9.13 37.91
C GLU A 260 -7.20 -10.66 38.00
N ASP A 261 -8.39 -11.27 37.93
CA ASP A 261 -8.59 -12.72 37.88
C ASP A 261 -8.38 -13.31 36.47
N GLY A 262 -8.05 -12.49 35.46
CA GLY A 262 -7.68 -12.92 34.11
C GLY A 262 -8.78 -12.80 33.06
N GLN A 263 -9.92 -12.19 33.39
CA GLN A 263 -11.00 -12.00 32.42
C GLN A 263 -10.78 -10.75 31.56
N LEU A 264 -11.03 -10.88 30.26
CA LEU A 264 -10.92 -9.77 29.31
C LEU A 264 -12.04 -9.78 28.28
N LEU A 265 -12.19 -8.66 27.57
CA LEU A 265 -13.17 -8.49 26.50
C LEU A 265 -12.44 -8.42 25.16
N THR A 266 -12.44 -9.51 24.39
CA THR A 266 -11.75 -9.62 23.09
C THR A 266 -12.12 -8.50 22.11
N CYS A 267 -13.32 -7.95 22.24
CA CYS A 267 -13.83 -6.90 21.36
C CYS A 267 -13.37 -5.47 21.69
N VAL A 268 -12.60 -5.28 22.77
CA VAL A 268 -12.01 -3.98 23.16
C VAL A 268 -10.61 -4.17 23.77
N ALA A 269 -10.04 -5.37 23.65
CA ALA A 269 -8.74 -5.72 24.20
C ALA A 269 -7.69 -5.67 23.10
N GLN A 270 -6.62 -4.93 23.35
CA GLN A 270 -5.45 -4.78 22.50
C GLN A 270 -4.26 -5.48 23.17
N PRO A 271 -3.45 -6.27 22.45
CA PRO A 271 -2.33 -6.99 23.03
C PRO A 271 -1.16 -6.07 23.40
N ARG A 272 -0.47 -6.41 24.50
CA ARG A 272 0.73 -5.73 25.01
C ARG A 272 1.93 -6.67 25.21
N ASP A 273 1.71 -7.98 25.17
CA ASP A 273 2.74 -9.02 25.27
C ASP A 273 2.23 -10.31 24.58
N ASP A 274 3.05 -11.36 24.53
CA ASP A 274 2.67 -12.67 23.98
C ASP A 274 1.95 -13.51 25.03
N PHE A 275 0.77 -14.06 24.72
CA PHE A 275 0.00 -14.84 25.69
C PHE A 275 -0.95 -15.86 25.07
N THR A 276 -1.53 -16.69 25.94
CA THR A 276 -2.56 -17.68 25.58
C THR A 276 -3.92 -17.21 26.07
N LEU A 277 -4.89 -17.18 25.17
CA LEU A 277 -6.26 -16.71 25.40
C LEU A 277 -7.25 -17.88 25.34
N ASP A 278 -8.00 -18.10 26.40
CA ASP A 278 -9.11 -19.07 26.45
C ASP A 278 -10.44 -18.38 26.11
N THR A 279 -11.04 -18.77 24.98
CA THR A 279 -12.30 -18.23 24.49
C THR A 279 -13.54 -18.98 25.02
N GLU A 280 -13.34 -20.08 25.77
CA GLU A 280 -14.39 -20.86 26.44
C GLU A 280 -14.07 -21.10 27.95
N PRO A 281 -14.01 -20.05 28.78
CA PRO A 281 -13.76 -20.18 30.23
C PRO A 281 -14.88 -20.90 31.02
#